data_AF-A0AAV5ZB01-F1
#
_entry.id   AF-A0AAV5ZB01-F1
#
_cell.length_a   1.000
_cell.length_b   1.000
_cell.length_c   1.000
_cell.angle_alpha   90.00
_cell.angle_beta   90.00
_cell.angle_gamma   90.00
#
_symmetry.space_group_name_H-M   'P 1'
#
loop_
_entity.id
_entity.type
_entity.pdbx_description
1 polymer ?
#
loop_
_entity_poly.entity_id
_entity_poly.type
_entity_poly.pdbx_seq_one_letter_code
_entity_poly.pdbx_strand_id
1 'polypeptide(L)'
;MSTTSRTVAIALVTLVVAGAPGRADLAPGRADDVPPKGLGPQEAEVVAVVMDPRTETPAVVLEGKRDHRRLAMAIGPAEATGIAVPLHGVTPPRPLTHDLFLTMFGRLKVSLTRVVITDLRNDIYYATVHLSGSGGEMTLDSRPSDAIALAIRAKVPVLVEDRVFDKGGMEAPGGRRPHI
;
A
#
# COMPACT_ATOMS: atom_id res chain seq x y z
N MET A 1 14.25 62.81 12.68
CA MET A 1 15.72 62.65 12.55
C MET A 1 16.24 62.09 13.85
N SER A 2 16.93 60.96 13.73
CA SER A 2 17.64 60.22 14.79
C SER A 2 18.70 61.08 15.49
N THR A 3 18.94 60.84 16.79
CA THR A 3 20.21 60.30 17.36
C THR A 3 20.35 60.70 18.83
N THR A 4 20.46 59.74 19.76
CA THR A 4 21.34 59.88 20.94
C THR A 4 21.79 58.49 21.39
N SER A 5 23.10 58.28 21.33
CA SER A 5 23.86 57.13 21.82
C SER A 5 24.07 57.20 23.34
N ARG A 6 24.06 56.05 24.04
CA ARG A 6 24.77 55.86 25.33
C ARG A 6 25.02 54.38 25.64
N THR A 7 26.27 53.99 25.43
CA THR A 7 27.20 53.12 26.18
C THR A 7 26.69 51.96 27.08
N VAL A 8 26.99 50.75 26.60
CA VAL A 8 27.51 49.50 27.21
C VAL A 8 27.68 49.39 28.74
N ALA A 9 27.18 48.27 29.30
CA ALA A 9 27.76 47.59 30.47
C ALA A 9 27.93 46.09 30.15
N ILE A 10 29.15 45.59 30.32
CA ILE A 10 29.59 44.20 30.11
C ILE A 10 29.36 43.42 31.40
N ALA A 11 28.63 42.30 31.32
CA ALA A 11 28.57 41.30 32.38
C ALA A 11 29.14 39.98 31.86
N LEU A 12 30.30 39.63 32.40
CA LEU A 12 31.04 38.38 32.19
C LEU A 12 30.28 37.24 32.90
N VAL A 13 29.79 36.24 32.17
CA VAL A 13 29.27 35.00 32.75
C VAL A 13 30.19 33.86 32.37
N THR A 14 30.72 33.22 33.40
CA THR A 14 31.73 32.17 33.35
C THR A 14 31.15 30.86 32.81
N LEU A 15 31.91 30.25 31.91
CA LEU A 15 31.68 28.96 31.28
C LEU A 15 31.89 27.82 32.28
N VAL A 16 30.90 26.94 32.46
CA VAL A 16 31.09 25.59 33.02
C VAL A 16 30.75 24.59 31.92
N VAL A 17 31.77 23.86 31.45
CA VAL A 17 31.62 22.70 30.56
C VAL A 17 31.90 21.45 31.38
N ALA A 18 30.97 20.49 31.40
CA ALA A 18 31.23 19.06 31.18
C ALA A 18 29.97 18.22 31.50
N GLY A 19 29.46 17.51 30.49
CA GLY A 19 28.42 16.49 30.64
C GLY A 19 27.99 15.99 29.26
N ALA A 20 28.59 14.89 28.82
CA ALA A 20 28.41 14.27 27.49
C ALA A 20 26.92 13.98 27.16
N PRO A 21 26.53 13.96 25.87
CA PRO A 21 25.17 13.60 25.48
C PRO A 21 24.91 12.13 25.82
N GLY A 22 23.92 11.90 26.69
CA GLY A 22 23.37 10.58 26.95
C GLY A 22 22.91 9.93 25.66
N ARG A 23 23.34 8.67 25.48
CA ARG A 23 22.87 7.78 24.42
C ARG A 23 21.34 7.75 24.44
N ALA A 24 20.73 8.05 23.31
CA ALA A 24 19.34 7.70 23.07
C ALA A 24 19.27 6.17 23.03
N ASP A 25 18.79 5.58 24.13
CA ASP A 25 18.44 4.18 24.17
C ASP A 25 17.29 3.95 23.18
N LEU A 26 17.59 3.27 22.08
CA LEU A 26 16.61 2.60 21.24
C LEU A 26 15.93 1.53 22.09
N ALA A 27 14.76 1.83 22.63
CA ALA A 27 13.87 0.82 23.15
C ALA A 27 13.37 -0.05 21.97
N PRO A 28 13.43 -1.39 22.06
CA PRO A 28 12.84 -2.26 21.04
C PRO A 28 11.31 -2.13 21.10
N GLY A 29 10.69 -2.01 19.92
CA GLY A 29 9.23 -1.97 19.75
C GLY A 29 8.56 -3.14 20.49
N ARG A 30 7.52 -2.81 21.25
CA ARG A 30 6.80 -3.73 22.12
C ARG A 30 6.05 -4.77 21.26
N ALA A 31 6.14 -6.05 21.64
CA ALA A 31 5.54 -7.18 20.92
C ALA A 31 3.99 -7.22 20.92
N ASP A 32 3.33 -6.10 21.24
CA ASP A 32 1.89 -5.99 21.48
C ASP A 32 1.15 -5.15 20.40
N ASP A 33 1.82 -4.63 19.38
CA ASP A 33 1.20 -3.83 18.30
C ASP A 33 0.56 -4.68 17.18
N VAL A 34 0.36 -5.98 17.41
CA VAL A 34 -0.38 -6.83 16.47
C VAL A 34 -1.88 -6.60 16.72
N PRO A 35 -2.63 -5.99 15.79
CA PRO A 35 -4.04 -5.74 16.01
C PRO A 35 -4.82 -7.05 16.13
N PRO A 36 -5.97 -7.02 16.82
CA PRO A 36 -6.77 -8.20 17.05
C PRO A 36 -7.18 -8.87 15.73
N LYS A 37 -6.88 -10.17 15.64
CA LYS A 37 -7.19 -11.02 14.50
C LYS A 37 -8.71 -11.11 14.30
N GLY A 38 -9.21 -10.79 13.11
CA GLY A 38 -10.60 -11.03 12.71
C GLY A 38 -11.52 -9.81 12.62
N LEU A 39 -10.99 -8.62 12.31
CA LEU A 39 -11.79 -7.39 12.16
C LEU A 39 -12.45 -7.23 10.78
N GLY A 40 -12.39 -8.26 9.92
CA GLY A 40 -12.82 -8.18 8.53
C GLY A 40 -11.82 -7.40 7.67
N PRO A 41 -12.20 -7.04 6.44
CA PRO A 41 -11.25 -6.46 5.50
C PRO A 41 -10.81 -5.06 5.95
N GLN A 42 -9.53 -4.76 5.75
CA GLN A 42 -8.98 -3.41 5.89
C GLN A 42 -8.61 -2.82 4.55
N GLU A 43 -8.63 -1.49 4.46
CA GLU A 43 -7.99 -0.80 3.33
C GLU A 43 -6.49 -1.08 3.31
N ALA A 44 -5.96 -1.25 2.10
CA ALA A 44 -4.55 -1.39 1.82
C ALA A 44 -4.12 -0.36 0.78
N GLU A 45 -2.90 0.14 0.93
CA GLU A 45 -2.24 0.97 -0.06
C GLU A 45 -1.40 0.11 -1.00
N VAL A 46 -1.42 0.43 -2.29
CA VAL A 46 -0.53 -0.19 -3.29
C VAL A 46 0.79 0.57 -3.26
N VAL A 47 1.79 -0.02 -2.62
CA VAL A 47 3.07 0.64 -2.33
C VAL A 47 3.96 0.69 -3.58
N ALA A 48 4.09 -0.45 -4.26
CA ALA A 48 5.00 -0.58 -5.39
C ALA A 48 4.67 -1.79 -6.27
N VAL A 49 5.16 -1.73 -7.51
CA VAL A 49 5.39 -2.90 -8.34
C VAL A 49 6.90 -3.12 -8.40
N VAL A 50 7.38 -4.24 -7.89
CA VAL A 50 8.81 -4.57 -7.75
C VAL A 50 9.15 -5.78 -8.61
N MET A 51 10.42 -5.93 -8.97
CA MET A 51 10.94 -7.14 -9.60
C MET A 51 11.65 -8.00 -8.55
N ASP A 52 11.29 -9.28 -8.42
CA ASP A 52 12.09 -10.19 -7.59
C ASP A 52 13.40 -10.50 -8.34
N PRO A 53 14.59 -10.12 -7.80
CA PRO A 53 15.86 -10.29 -8.49
C PRO A 53 16.27 -11.76 -8.67
N ARG A 54 15.61 -12.70 -7.99
CA ARG A 54 15.93 -14.14 -8.06
C ARG A 54 15.11 -14.87 -9.11
N THR A 55 13.85 -14.45 -9.28
CA THR A 55 12.89 -15.12 -10.18
C THR A 55 12.58 -14.29 -11.41
N GLU A 56 13.07 -13.05 -11.48
CA GLU A 56 12.79 -12.06 -12.53
C GLU A 56 11.28 -11.90 -12.79
N THR A 57 10.48 -12.14 -11.75
CA THR A 57 9.02 -12.07 -11.81
C THR A 57 8.57 -10.81 -11.08
N PRO A 58 7.69 -10.00 -11.68
CA PRO A 58 7.18 -8.82 -11.00
C PRO A 58 6.21 -9.21 -9.88
N ALA A 59 6.17 -8.39 -8.84
CA ALA A 59 5.24 -8.52 -7.73
C ALA A 59 4.64 -7.16 -7.38
N VAL A 60 3.36 -7.15 -7.02
CA VAL A 60 2.70 -5.98 -6.43
C VAL A 60 2.80 -6.08 -4.90
N VAL A 61 3.20 -4.97 -4.27
CA VAL A 61 3.32 -4.86 -2.81
C VAL A 61 2.18 -4.00 -2.29
N LEU A 62 1.45 -4.52 -1.31
CA LEU A 62 0.40 -3.81 -0.58
C LEU A 62 0.78 -3.68 0.90
N GLU A 63 0.36 -2.59 1.51
CA GLU A 63 0.49 -2.35 2.96
C GLU A 63 -0.89 -2.04 3.56
N GLY A 64 -1.29 -2.78 4.60
CA GLY A 64 -2.53 -2.54 5.32
C GLY A 64 -2.47 -1.21 6.08
N LYS A 65 -3.50 -0.37 5.93
CA LYS A 65 -3.55 0.94 6.60
C LYS A 65 -3.79 0.84 8.10
N ARG A 66 -4.38 -0.27 8.56
CA ARG A 66 -4.74 -0.46 9.97
C ARG A 66 -3.54 -0.88 10.80
N ASP A 67 -2.65 -1.68 10.22
CA ASP A 67 -1.66 -2.46 10.97
C ASP A 67 -0.29 -2.58 10.29
N HIS A 68 -0.11 -1.90 9.16
CA HIS A 68 1.13 -1.85 8.38
C HIS A 68 1.65 -3.23 7.94
N ARG A 69 0.81 -4.28 7.95
CA ARG A 69 1.19 -5.59 7.42
C ARG A 69 1.37 -5.49 5.91
N ARG A 70 2.42 -6.14 5.41
CA ARG A 70 2.75 -6.16 4.00
C ARG A 70 2.40 -7.48 3.36
N LEU A 71 1.84 -7.38 2.16
CA LEU A 71 1.49 -8.49 1.28
C LEU A 71 2.19 -8.28 -0.06
N ALA A 72 2.90 -9.29 -0.54
CA ALA A 72 3.50 -9.29 -1.87
C ALA A 72 2.86 -10.40 -2.72
N MET A 73 2.32 -10.05 -3.88
CA MET A 73 1.72 -11.02 -4.80
C MET A 73 2.49 -11.01 -6.13
N ALA A 74 3.01 -12.16 -6.53
CA ALA A 74 3.60 -12.33 -7.86
C ALA A 74 2.53 -12.14 -8.94
N ILE A 75 2.89 -11.42 -10.00
CA ILE A 75 2.03 -11.09 -11.14
C ILE A 75 2.80 -11.27 -12.45
N GLY A 76 2.09 -11.28 -13.57
CA GLY A 76 2.73 -11.29 -14.88
C GLY A 76 3.23 -9.90 -15.32
N PRO A 77 4.11 -9.82 -16.33
CA PRO A 77 4.61 -8.55 -16.86
C PRO A 77 3.50 -7.63 -17.41
N ALA A 78 2.46 -8.20 -18.00
CA ALA A 78 1.32 -7.44 -18.52
C ALA A 78 0.51 -6.81 -17.38
N GLU A 79 0.23 -7.59 -16.33
CA GLU A 79 -0.42 -7.12 -15.11
C GLU A 79 0.41 -6.02 -14.41
N ALA A 80 1.73 -6.23 -14.31
CA ALA A 80 2.66 -5.26 -13.73
C ALA A 80 2.58 -3.91 -14.44
N THR A 81 2.57 -3.91 -15.78
CA THR A 81 2.36 -2.70 -16.58
C THR A 81 0.99 -2.08 -16.31
N GLY A 82 -0.06 -2.91 -16.24
CA GLY A 82 -1.42 -2.48 -15.94
C GLY A 82 -1.55 -1.74 -14.61
N ILE A 83 -0.75 -2.08 -13.60
CA ILE A 83 -0.72 -1.46 -12.28
C ILE A 83 0.27 -0.30 -12.21
N ALA A 84 1.49 -0.46 -12.72
CA ALA A 84 2.58 0.51 -12.56
C ALA A 84 2.29 1.84 -13.28
N VAL A 85 1.73 1.78 -14.50
CA VAL A 85 1.41 2.98 -15.29
C VAL A 85 0.49 3.96 -14.52
N PRO A 86 -0.70 3.55 -14.04
CA PRO A 86 -1.56 4.45 -13.27
C PRO A 86 -1.01 4.76 -11.87
N LEU A 87 -0.27 3.83 -11.24
CA LEU A 87 0.36 4.05 -9.94
C LEU A 87 1.35 5.22 -9.98
N HIS A 88 2.12 5.34 -11.07
CA HIS A 88 3.03 6.44 -11.30
C HIS A 88 2.36 7.68 -11.92
N GLY A 89 1.04 7.68 -12.08
CA GLY A 89 0.29 8.80 -12.66
C GLY A 89 0.62 9.04 -14.15
N VAL A 90 1.12 8.02 -14.86
CA VAL A 90 1.46 8.14 -16.28
C VAL A 90 0.20 7.94 -17.12
N THR A 91 -0.07 8.89 -18.02
CA THR A 91 -1.17 8.80 -18.99
C THR A 91 -0.66 8.23 -20.31
N PRO A 92 -1.11 7.04 -20.74
CA PRO A 92 -0.71 6.46 -22.01
C PRO A 92 -1.36 7.20 -23.20
N PRO A 93 -0.76 7.15 -24.42
CA PRO A 93 -1.30 7.82 -25.60
C PRO A 93 -2.64 7.23 -26.09
N ARG A 94 -2.95 5.99 -25.71
CA ARG A 94 -4.21 5.31 -25.99
C ARG A 94 -4.72 4.64 -24.69
N PRO A 95 -6.04 4.54 -24.49
CA PRO A 95 -6.61 3.81 -23.36
C PRO A 95 -6.10 2.37 -23.33
N LEU A 96 -5.65 1.91 -22.16
CA LEU A 96 -5.33 0.51 -21.91
C LEU A 96 -6.61 -0.27 -21.57
N THR A 97 -6.48 -1.58 -21.39
CA THR A 97 -7.61 -2.48 -21.13
C THR A 97 -8.45 -2.02 -19.95
N HIS A 98 -7.85 -1.66 -18.82
CA HIS A 98 -8.59 -1.20 -17.64
C HIS A 98 -9.27 0.16 -17.86
N ASP A 99 -8.68 1.05 -18.68
CA ASP A 99 -9.32 2.32 -19.06
C ASP A 99 -10.55 2.09 -19.94
N LEU A 100 -10.49 1.10 -20.85
CA LEU A 100 -11.63 0.66 -21.65
C LEU A 100 -12.75 0.11 -20.75
N PHE A 101 -12.44 -0.71 -19.76
CA PHE A 101 -13.43 -1.22 -18.80
C PHE A 101 -14.11 -0.11 -18.00
N LEU A 102 -13.34 0.86 -17.48
CA LEU A 102 -13.92 1.99 -16.75
C LEU A 102 -14.78 2.89 -17.66
N THR A 103 -14.38 3.07 -18.91
CA THR A 103 -15.21 3.76 -19.91
C THR A 103 -16.53 3.01 -20.14
N MET A 104 -16.47 1.69 -20.27
CA MET A 104 -17.65 0.84 -20.43
C MET A 104 -18.58 0.94 -19.21
N PHE A 105 -18.06 0.85 -17.99
CA PHE A 105 -18.84 1.04 -16.77
C PHE A 105 -19.57 2.39 -16.76
N GLY A 106 -18.86 3.47 -17.08
CA GLY A 106 -19.47 4.80 -17.19
C GLY A 106 -20.58 4.88 -18.24
N ARG A 107 -20.40 4.27 -19.43
CA ARG A 107 -21.43 4.23 -20.49
C ARG A 107 -22.67 3.43 -20.07
N LEU A 108 -22.47 2.40 -19.26
CA LEU A 108 -23.55 1.56 -18.72
C LEU A 108 -24.14 2.12 -17.41
N LYS A 109 -23.70 3.31 -16.96
CA LYS A 109 -24.12 3.94 -15.69
C LYS A 109 -23.88 3.03 -14.47
N VAL A 110 -22.76 2.32 -14.51
CA VAL A 110 -22.24 1.50 -13.42
C VAL A 110 -21.01 2.19 -12.86
N SER A 111 -20.89 2.23 -11.53
CA SER A 111 -19.72 2.78 -10.83
C SER A 111 -19.00 1.68 -10.08
N LEU A 112 -17.67 1.64 -10.21
CA LEU A 112 -16.82 0.85 -9.33
C LEU A 112 -16.78 1.54 -7.96
N THR A 113 -17.08 0.81 -6.89
CA THR A 113 -17.16 1.38 -5.52
C THR A 113 -15.96 1.02 -4.68
N ARG A 114 -15.46 -0.21 -4.80
CA ARG A 114 -14.26 -0.72 -4.14
C ARG A 114 -13.84 -2.06 -4.74
N VAL A 115 -12.66 -2.51 -4.40
CA VAL A 115 -12.23 -3.90 -4.63
C VAL A 115 -11.81 -4.54 -3.33
N VAL A 116 -12.00 -5.85 -3.21
CA VAL A 116 -11.62 -6.62 -2.01
C VAL A 116 -10.81 -7.83 -2.44
N ILE A 117 -9.59 -7.98 -1.92
CA ILE A 117 -8.82 -9.23 -2.02
C ILE A 117 -9.34 -10.15 -0.93
N THR A 118 -10.07 -11.19 -1.34
CA THR A 118 -10.98 -11.93 -0.46
C THR A 118 -10.36 -13.18 0.14
N ASP A 119 -9.49 -13.88 -0.58
CA ASP A 119 -8.94 -15.15 -0.11
C ASP A 119 -7.63 -15.54 -0.79
N LEU A 120 -6.95 -16.51 -0.17
CA LEU A 120 -5.81 -17.24 -0.70
C LEU A 120 -6.06 -18.74 -0.49
N ARG A 121 -6.12 -19.50 -1.59
CA ARG A 121 -6.35 -20.95 -1.60
C ARG A 121 -5.41 -21.60 -2.59
N ASN A 122 -4.66 -22.62 -2.14
CA ASN A 122 -3.71 -23.34 -2.99
C ASN A 122 -2.77 -22.38 -3.76
N ASP A 123 -2.22 -21.39 -3.06
CA ASP A 123 -1.35 -20.34 -3.61
C ASP A 123 -1.99 -19.44 -4.69
N ILE A 124 -3.32 -19.48 -4.84
CA ILE A 124 -4.09 -18.64 -5.75
C ILE A 124 -4.87 -17.59 -4.95
N TYR A 125 -4.62 -16.32 -5.24
CA TYR A 125 -5.34 -15.19 -4.67
C TYR A 125 -6.62 -14.91 -5.44
N TYR A 126 -7.68 -14.54 -4.71
CA TYR A 126 -8.98 -14.18 -5.24
C TYR A 126 -9.34 -12.74 -4.87
N ALA A 127 -10.04 -12.05 -5.77
CA ALA A 127 -10.55 -10.72 -5.51
C ALA A 127 -11.98 -10.57 -6.00
N THR A 128 -12.68 -9.58 -5.45
CA THR A 128 -14.03 -9.22 -5.85
C THR A 128 -14.08 -7.73 -6.15
N VAL A 129 -14.62 -7.39 -7.30
CA VAL A 129 -14.88 -6.02 -7.74
C VAL A 129 -16.32 -5.69 -7.37
N HIS A 130 -16.51 -4.66 -6.54
CA HIS A 130 -17.84 -4.20 -6.12
C HIS A 130 -18.27 -3.04 -7.00
N LEU A 131 -19.46 -3.13 -7.57
CA LEU A 131 -20.03 -2.14 -8.47
C LEU A 131 -21.43 -1.73 -7.99
N SER A 132 -21.80 -0.49 -8.26
CA SER A 132 -23.14 0.04 -8.00
C SER A 132 -23.78 0.55 -9.30
N GLY A 133 -25.05 0.23 -9.54
CA GLY A 133 -25.83 0.74 -10.67
C GLY A 133 -27.30 0.92 -10.33
N SER A 134 -28.14 1.18 -11.34
CA SER A 134 -29.59 1.38 -11.14
C SER A 134 -30.32 0.17 -10.56
N GLY A 135 -29.79 -1.04 -10.77
CA GLY A 135 -30.31 -2.29 -10.20
C GLY A 135 -29.80 -2.61 -8.79
N GLY A 136 -29.01 -1.73 -8.18
CA GLY A 136 -28.37 -1.95 -6.88
C GLY A 136 -26.90 -2.35 -6.98
N GLU A 137 -26.41 -2.98 -5.91
CA GLU A 137 -25.02 -3.47 -5.80
C GLU A 137 -24.85 -4.78 -6.58
N MET A 138 -23.70 -4.92 -7.24
CA MET A 138 -23.29 -6.15 -7.91
C MET A 138 -21.81 -6.42 -7.67
N THR A 139 -21.43 -7.70 -7.76
CA THR A 139 -20.05 -8.14 -7.55
C THR A 139 -19.55 -8.95 -8.73
N LEU A 140 -18.30 -8.76 -9.10
CA LEU A 140 -17.62 -9.56 -10.11
C LEU A 140 -16.42 -10.28 -9.49
N ASP A 141 -16.29 -11.58 -9.76
CA ASP A 141 -15.06 -12.31 -9.49
C ASP A 141 -13.92 -11.76 -10.35
N SER A 142 -12.72 -11.66 -9.77
CA SER A 142 -11.58 -11.04 -10.42
C SER A 142 -10.27 -11.55 -9.86
N ARG A 143 -9.22 -11.53 -10.70
CA ARG A 143 -7.85 -11.66 -10.22
C ARG A 143 -7.48 -10.38 -9.46
N PRO A 144 -6.69 -10.46 -8.37
CA PRO A 144 -6.25 -9.27 -7.65
C PRO A 144 -5.56 -8.23 -8.52
N SER A 145 -4.74 -8.65 -9.49
CA SER A 145 -4.03 -7.74 -10.40
C SER A 145 -4.97 -6.83 -11.19
N ASP A 146 -6.06 -7.39 -11.72
CA ASP A 146 -7.05 -6.64 -12.49
C ASP A 146 -7.88 -5.72 -11.60
N ALA A 147 -8.30 -6.23 -10.43
CA ALA A 147 -9.03 -5.45 -9.43
C ALA A 147 -8.21 -4.24 -8.95
N ILE A 148 -6.94 -4.44 -8.64
CA ILE A 148 -6.02 -3.36 -8.24
C ILE A 148 -5.85 -2.34 -9.36
N ALA A 149 -5.61 -2.78 -10.59
CA ALA A 149 -5.44 -1.90 -11.75
C ALA A 149 -6.68 -1.04 -12.04
N LEU A 150 -7.89 -1.58 -11.83
CA LEU A 150 -9.14 -0.82 -11.89
C LEU A 150 -9.25 0.18 -10.73
N ALA A 151 -8.95 -0.26 -9.51
CA ALA A 151 -9.12 0.54 -8.30
C ALA A 151 -8.24 1.79 -8.30
N ILE A 152 -6.96 1.66 -8.69
CA ILE A 152 -6.03 2.79 -8.79
C ILE A 152 -6.54 3.84 -9.79
N ARG A 153 -7.00 3.40 -10.97
CA ARG A 153 -7.51 4.30 -12.01
C ARG A 153 -8.81 4.99 -11.61
N ALA A 154 -9.74 4.25 -11.00
CA ALA A 154 -11.01 4.77 -10.53
C ALA A 154 -10.90 5.55 -9.21
N LYS A 155 -9.73 5.52 -8.56
CA LYS A 155 -9.48 6.12 -7.24
C LYS A 155 -10.45 5.61 -6.18
N VAL A 156 -10.69 4.30 -6.18
CA VAL A 156 -11.53 3.65 -5.16
C VAL A 156 -10.67 2.83 -4.19
N PRO A 157 -11.19 2.52 -2.99
CA PRO A 157 -10.45 1.74 -2.01
C PRO A 157 -10.12 0.33 -2.52
N VAL A 158 -8.88 -0.10 -2.26
CA VAL A 158 -8.46 -1.50 -2.27
C VAL A 158 -8.54 -2.01 -0.85
N LEU A 159 -9.31 -3.07 -0.61
CA LEU A 159 -9.38 -3.72 0.68
C LEU A 159 -8.77 -5.12 0.59
N VAL A 160 -8.27 -5.62 1.72
CA VAL A 160 -7.71 -6.95 1.87
C VAL A 160 -8.29 -7.56 3.14
N GLU A 161 -8.83 -8.78 3.01
CA GLU A 161 -9.30 -9.55 4.15
C GLU A 161 -8.15 -9.88 5.10
N ASP A 162 -8.36 -9.77 6.41
CA ASP A 162 -7.32 -10.04 7.42
C ASP A 162 -6.70 -11.43 7.24
N ARG A 163 -7.52 -12.43 6.88
CA ARG A 163 -7.06 -13.81 6.59
C ARG A 163 -6.08 -13.89 5.42
N VAL A 164 -6.14 -12.97 4.47
CA VAL A 164 -5.22 -12.93 3.33
C VAL A 164 -3.86 -12.41 3.79
N PHE A 165 -3.82 -11.40 4.66
CA PHE A 165 -2.58 -11.00 5.33
C PHE A 165 -2.03 -12.11 6.22
N ASP A 166 -2.88 -12.86 6.93
CA ASP A 166 -2.43 -13.96 7.79
C ASP A 166 -1.79 -15.12 6.99
N LYS A 167 -2.33 -15.43 5.81
CA LYS A 167 -1.86 -16.52 4.96
C LYS A 167 -0.72 -16.10 4.02
N GLY A 168 -0.74 -14.87 3.53
CA GLY A 168 0.15 -14.35 2.49
C GLY A 168 1.15 -13.29 2.96
N GLY A 169 1.09 -12.88 4.23
CA GLY A 169 2.02 -11.91 4.81
C GLY A 169 3.47 -12.35 4.61
N MET A 170 4.35 -11.40 4.31
CA MET A 170 5.75 -11.71 4.01
C MET A 170 6.43 -12.49 5.15
N GLU A 171 6.82 -13.74 4.89
CA GLU A 171 8.23 -14.09 5.06
C GLU A 171 8.98 -13.36 3.94
N ALA A 172 10.05 -12.62 4.28
CA ALA A 172 10.88 -11.92 3.30
C ALA A 172 11.31 -12.86 2.16
N PRO A 173 11.60 -12.35 0.94
CA PRO A 173 12.07 -13.17 -0.16
C PRO A 173 13.38 -13.88 0.26
N GLY A 174 13.29 -15.13 0.72
CA GLY A 174 14.42 -15.85 1.37
C GLY A 174 14.03 -16.95 2.36
N GLY A 175 12.79 -16.99 2.87
CA GLY A 175 12.33 -18.05 3.77
C GLY A 175 11.71 -19.23 3.03
N ARG A 176 12.50 -20.26 2.69
CA ARG A 176 11.97 -21.62 2.51
C ARG A 176 12.81 -22.53 3.39
N ARG A 177 12.29 -22.97 4.53
CA ARG A 177 12.95 -24.03 5.31
C ARG A 177 12.86 -25.34 4.50
N PRO A 178 13.95 -26.11 4.36
CA PRO A 178 13.86 -27.44 3.79
C PRO A 178 12.98 -28.31 4.68
N HIS A 179 12.03 -29.03 4.06
CA HIS A 179 11.41 -30.17 4.70
C HIS A 179 12.51 -31.23 4.90
N ILE A 180 12.85 -31.48 6.15
CA ILE A 180 13.53 -32.73 6.57
C ILE A 180 12.44 -33.80 6.67
#